data_AF-A0A2J7ZVE7-F1
#
_entry.id   AF-A0A2J7ZVE7-F1
#
_cell.length_a   1.000
_cell.length_b   1.000
_cell.length_c   1.000
_cell.angle_alpha   90.00
_cell.angle_beta   90.00
_cell.angle_gamma   90.00
#
_symmetry.space_group_name_H-M   'P 1'
#
loop_
_entity.id
_entity.type
_entity.pdbx_description
1 polymer ?
#
loop_
_entity_poly.entity_id
_entity_poly.type
_entity_poly.pdbx_seq_one_letter_code
_entity_poly.pdbx_strand_id
1 'polypeptide(L)'
;MSMPAPESDACLRVAVIQVSALVDHVASVDKGTLHRLAGLEVAGSKRCGLDELQDILASVGHFESKAGGSASNVGRALATGFGVAVQLVGTRGGDEWGAMYAGAMQRAGVNTERVRVLQGGSTGRSAILTCEGERTMRTFMDPGVTTRAGSLAPSDVAGCSWLFLSAYCLYSEGLLPRAVQLANEAGVKVVLDLASYEVVRTYHEQLLEVLEGGGVHFCVCNETSSDGAQAVAAKTPPHSPPASQSRAHGLAHVRLLAAASSRVPSSASRLRPASTHLEAGGKANKFVNVRYRTSSFDQADS
;
A
#
# COMPACT_ATOMS: atom_id res chain seq x y z
N MET A 1 -25.32 -8.88 -40.96
CA MET A 1 -24.09 -8.93 -40.13
C MET A 1 -24.52 -8.74 -38.69
N SER A 2 -24.44 -9.79 -37.88
CA SER A 2 -24.71 -9.68 -36.44
C SER A 2 -23.61 -8.82 -35.83
N MET A 3 -23.98 -7.76 -35.11
CA MET A 3 -23.06 -7.06 -34.23
C MET A 3 -22.46 -8.11 -33.26
N PRO A 4 -21.14 -8.07 -32.99
CA PRO A 4 -20.60 -8.87 -31.90
C PRO A 4 -21.30 -8.46 -30.61
N ALA A 5 -21.73 -9.44 -29.82
CA ALA A 5 -22.21 -9.19 -28.47
C ALA A 5 -21.12 -8.42 -27.70
N PRO A 6 -21.47 -7.47 -26.82
CA PRO A 6 -20.49 -6.83 -25.96
C PRO A 6 -19.71 -7.94 -25.25
N GLU A 7 -18.37 -7.87 -25.34
CA GLU A 7 -17.47 -8.72 -24.56
C GLU A 7 -18.00 -8.75 -23.13
N SER A 8 -18.22 -9.96 -22.61
CA SER A 8 -18.80 -10.20 -21.30
C SER A 8 -18.26 -9.21 -20.29
N ASP A 9 -19.17 -8.58 -19.55
CA ASP A 9 -18.93 -7.63 -18.46
C ASP A 9 -18.07 -8.29 -17.37
N ALA A 10 -16.78 -8.43 -17.65
CA ALA A 10 -15.84 -9.20 -16.85
C ALA A 10 -15.73 -8.47 -15.51
N CYS A 11 -16.43 -9.00 -14.50
CA CYS A 11 -16.52 -8.43 -13.18
C CYS A 11 -15.11 -8.07 -12.70
N LEU A 12 -14.87 -6.77 -12.53
CA LEU A 12 -13.59 -6.21 -12.11
C LEU A 12 -13.11 -6.93 -10.85
N ARG A 13 -12.02 -7.68 -10.99
CA ARG A 13 -11.40 -8.41 -9.89
C ARG A 13 -9.99 -7.91 -9.62
N VAL A 14 -9.70 -7.66 -8.35
CA VAL A 14 -8.41 -7.10 -7.89
C VAL A 14 -7.74 -8.10 -6.95
N ALA A 15 -6.54 -8.54 -7.29
CA ALA A 15 -5.63 -9.20 -6.36
C ALA A 15 -4.95 -8.13 -5.49
N VAL A 16 -4.81 -8.39 -4.20
CA VAL A 16 -4.13 -7.52 -3.24
C VAL A 16 -3.09 -8.36 -2.51
N ILE A 17 -1.83 -7.95 -2.53
CA ILE A 17 -0.77 -8.61 -1.74
C ILE A 17 -0.51 -7.83 -0.47
N GLN A 18 -0.90 -8.43 0.66
CA GLN A 18 -0.49 -7.99 1.99
C GLN A 18 0.57 -8.97 2.50
N VAL A 19 1.84 -8.51 2.53
CA VAL A 19 3.03 -9.32 2.84
C VAL A 19 2.83 -10.21 4.07
N SER A 20 2.30 -9.62 5.13
CA SER A 20 1.97 -10.31 6.37
C SER A 20 0.72 -9.68 6.97
N ALA A 21 -0.18 -10.53 7.44
CA ALA A 21 -1.42 -10.12 8.09
C ALA A 21 -1.10 -9.31 9.36
N LEU A 22 -1.86 -8.25 9.56
CA LEU A 22 -1.68 -7.31 10.66
C LEU A 22 -3.02 -7.04 11.32
N VAL A 23 -3.05 -7.08 12.65
CA VAL A 23 -4.17 -6.62 13.46
C VAL A 23 -3.80 -5.30 14.11
N ASP A 24 -4.66 -4.29 13.96
CA ASP A 24 -4.51 -3.00 14.62
C ASP A 24 -5.32 -3.00 15.91
N HIS A 25 -4.65 -2.71 17.04
CA HIS A 25 -5.24 -2.49 18.35
C HIS A 25 -5.25 -0.98 18.62
N VAL A 26 -6.42 -0.36 18.54
CA VAL A 26 -6.56 1.09 18.64
C VAL A 26 -7.00 1.47 20.05
N ALA A 27 -6.23 2.32 20.71
CA ALA A 27 -6.53 2.87 22.03
C ALA A 27 -6.44 4.39 22.01
N SER A 28 -7.47 5.05 22.54
CA SER A 28 -7.42 6.49 22.81
C SER A 28 -6.77 6.72 24.17
N VAL A 29 -5.73 7.53 24.21
CA VAL A 29 -4.94 7.79 25.42
C VAL A 29 -4.71 9.28 25.62
N ASP A 30 -4.53 9.70 26.87
CA ASP A 30 -4.06 11.04 27.18
C ASP A 30 -2.56 11.21 26.89
N LYS A 31 -2.10 12.46 26.82
CA LYS A 31 -0.70 12.81 26.50
C LYS A 31 0.32 12.26 27.50
N GLY A 32 -0.03 12.21 28.79
CA GLY A 32 0.85 11.66 29.83
C GLY A 32 1.03 10.15 29.66
N THR A 33 -0.06 9.44 29.39
CA THR A 33 -0.04 8.01 29.06
C THR A 33 0.73 7.74 27.77
N LEU A 34 0.53 8.56 26.73
CA LEU A 34 1.28 8.44 25.48
C LEU A 34 2.79 8.58 25.71
N HIS A 35 3.23 9.63 26.41
CA HIS A 35 4.66 9.84 26.69
C HIS A 35 5.27 8.75 27.56
N ARG A 36 4.51 8.20 28.53
CA ARG A 36 4.97 7.08 29.36
C ARG A 36 5.20 5.81 28.53
N LEU A 37 4.34 5.54 27.55
CA LEU A 37 4.38 4.31 26.75
C LEU A 37 5.26 4.41 25.50
N ALA A 38 5.27 5.57 24.84
CA ALA A 38 5.98 5.80 23.59
C ALA A 38 7.30 6.57 23.77
N GLY A 39 7.55 7.14 24.96
CA GLY A 39 8.70 8.00 25.23
C GLY A 39 8.62 9.34 24.48
N LEU A 40 9.77 9.76 23.95
CA LEU A 40 9.88 10.95 23.09
C LEU A 40 9.50 10.66 21.64
N GLU A 41 9.37 9.40 21.27
CA GLU A 41 9.06 8.96 19.91
C GLU A 41 7.54 8.88 19.72
N VAL A 42 6.91 10.05 19.73
CA VAL A 42 5.50 10.25 19.41
C VAL A 42 5.29 10.48 17.92
N ALA A 43 4.12 10.08 17.43
CA ALA A 43 3.73 10.04 16.02
C ALA A 43 4.53 9.04 15.17
N GLY A 44 3.90 8.54 14.10
CA GLY A 44 4.52 7.60 13.16
C GLY A 44 4.48 6.14 13.62
N SER A 45 5.30 5.29 12.98
CA SER A 45 5.33 3.84 13.21
C SER A 45 6.73 3.34 13.51
N LYS A 46 6.85 2.50 14.54
CA LYS A 46 8.10 1.85 14.94
C LYS A 46 7.91 0.36 15.17
N ARG A 47 8.94 -0.42 14.85
CA ARG A 47 9.02 -1.85 15.15
C ARG A 47 9.27 -2.08 16.64
N CYS A 48 8.55 -3.02 17.22
CA CYS A 48 8.69 -3.43 18.62
C CYS A 48 8.75 -4.95 18.75
N GLY A 49 9.19 -5.42 19.92
CA GLY A 49 9.11 -6.83 20.31
C GLY A 49 7.68 -7.24 20.70
N LEU A 50 7.44 -8.54 20.81
CA LEU A 50 6.13 -9.06 21.23
C LEU A 50 5.80 -8.65 22.67
N ASP A 51 6.80 -8.75 23.55
CA ASP A 51 6.67 -8.41 24.98
C ASP A 51 6.35 -6.91 25.15
N GLU A 52 7.09 -6.04 24.44
CA GLU A 52 6.83 -4.58 24.44
C GLU A 52 5.41 -4.26 23.99
N LEU A 53 4.93 -4.90 22.92
CA LEU A 53 3.55 -4.74 22.46
C LEU A 53 2.55 -5.17 23.55
N GLN A 54 2.78 -6.31 24.18
CA GLN A 54 1.89 -6.84 25.22
C GLN A 54 1.85 -5.92 26.44
N ASP A 55 2.99 -5.39 26.86
CA ASP A 55 3.10 -4.44 27.97
C ASP A 55 2.35 -3.13 27.67
N ILE A 56 2.46 -2.63 26.44
CA ILE A 56 1.69 -1.45 25.99
C ILE A 56 0.19 -1.73 26.06
N LEU A 57 -0.26 -2.86 25.50
CA LEU A 57 -1.68 -3.22 25.46
C LEU A 57 -2.26 -3.45 26.86
N ALA A 58 -1.50 -4.07 27.76
CA ALA A 58 -1.88 -4.22 29.16
C ALA A 58 -1.98 -2.86 29.87
N SER A 59 -1.07 -1.94 29.56
CA SER A 59 -1.02 -0.61 30.20
C SER A 59 -2.14 0.33 29.77
N VAL A 60 -2.63 0.23 28.54
CA VAL A 60 -3.78 1.05 28.07
C VAL A 60 -5.12 0.52 28.56
N GLY A 61 -5.19 -0.77 28.91
CA GLY A 61 -6.37 -1.43 29.47
C GLY A 61 -7.48 -1.72 28.45
N HIS A 62 -7.97 -0.70 27.74
CA HIS A 62 -9.03 -0.83 26.74
C HIS A 62 -8.55 -0.45 25.34
N PHE A 63 -8.82 -1.32 24.36
CA PHE A 63 -8.53 -1.09 22.95
C PHE A 63 -9.51 -1.85 22.06
N GLU A 64 -9.71 -1.34 20.85
CA GLU A 64 -10.49 -2.00 19.80
C GLU A 64 -9.55 -2.71 18.83
N SER A 65 -9.88 -3.95 18.46
CA SER A 65 -9.07 -4.74 17.53
C SER A 65 -9.74 -4.84 16.16
N LYS A 66 -9.00 -4.54 15.09
CA LYS A 66 -9.49 -4.65 13.71
C LYS A 66 -8.42 -5.21 12.78
N ALA A 67 -8.84 -5.83 11.69
CA ALA A 67 -7.91 -6.16 10.61
C ALA A 67 -7.26 -4.88 10.08
N GLY A 68 -5.93 -4.85 10.09
CA GLY A 68 -5.10 -3.76 9.63
C GLY A 68 -4.34 -4.13 8.36
N GLY A 69 -3.20 -3.47 8.17
CA GLY A 69 -2.35 -3.63 6.99
C GLY A 69 -2.75 -2.71 5.85
N SER A 70 -1.80 -1.96 5.31
CA SER A 70 -2.06 -0.93 4.29
C SER A 70 -2.78 -1.50 3.06
N ALA A 71 -2.24 -2.56 2.46
CA ALA A 71 -2.80 -3.17 1.26
C ALA A 71 -4.17 -3.81 1.54
N SER A 72 -4.30 -4.51 2.67
CA SER A 72 -5.58 -5.09 3.10
C SER A 72 -6.66 -4.06 3.33
N ASN A 73 -6.32 -2.89 3.88
CA ASN A 73 -7.27 -1.79 4.05
C ASN A 73 -7.78 -1.27 2.70
N VAL A 74 -6.93 -1.18 1.68
CA VAL A 74 -7.34 -0.84 0.30
C VAL A 74 -8.26 -1.92 -0.25
N GLY A 75 -7.88 -3.19 -0.15
CA GLY A 75 -8.72 -4.31 -0.59
C GLY A 75 -10.08 -4.34 0.08
N ARG A 76 -10.13 -4.11 1.39
CA ARG A 76 -11.38 -3.99 2.15
C ARG A 76 -12.23 -2.83 1.65
N ALA A 77 -11.65 -1.65 1.48
CA ALA A 77 -12.37 -0.47 1.00
C ALA A 77 -12.94 -0.66 -0.42
N LEU A 78 -12.19 -1.31 -1.31
CA LEU A 78 -12.67 -1.68 -2.64
C LEU A 78 -13.88 -2.62 -2.59
N ALA A 79 -13.81 -3.66 -1.76
CA ALA A 79 -14.90 -4.62 -1.61
C ALA A 79 -16.16 -3.97 -0.99
N THR A 80 -16.02 -3.30 0.15
CA THR A 80 -17.18 -2.78 0.90
C THR A 80 -17.74 -1.47 0.32
N GLY A 81 -16.87 -0.60 -0.19
CA GLY A 81 -17.26 0.73 -0.67
C GLY A 81 -17.70 0.75 -2.12
N PHE A 82 -17.18 -0.18 -2.93
CA PHE A 82 -17.36 -0.15 -4.39
C PHE A 82 -17.84 -1.48 -4.98
N GLY A 83 -18.06 -2.52 -4.16
CA GLY A 83 -18.53 -3.82 -4.63
C GLY A 83 -17.55 -4.56 -5.54
N VAL A 84 -16.26 -4.19 -5.49
CA VAL A 84 -15.21 -4.80 -6.32
C VAL A 84 -14.88 -6.18 -5.77
N ALA A 85 -14.78 -7.18 -6.63
CA ALA A 85 -14.32 -8.51 -6.21
C ALA A 85 -12.83 -8.44 -5.84
N VAL A 86 -12.49 -8.75 -4.59
CA VAL A 86 -11.11 -8.69 -4.10
C VAL A 86 -10.63 -10.06 -3.68
N GLN A 87 -9.44 -10.43 -4.16
CA GLN A 87 -8.68 -11.59 -3.70
C GLN A 87 -7.48 -11.12 -2.89
N LEU A 88 -7.41 -11.54 -1.63
CA LEU A 88 -6.31 -11.23 -0.74
C LEU A 88 -5.28 -12.36 -0.72
N VAL A 89 -4.03 -11.99 -0.97
CA VAL A 89 -2.87 -12.88 -0.94
C VAL A 89 -1.96 -12.40 0.18
N GLY A 90 -1.48 -13.32 1.00
CA GLY A 90 -0.62 -12.97 2.12
C GLY A 90 -0.28 -14.18 2.99
N THR A 91 0.37 -13.92 4.12
CA THR A 91 0.64 -14.93 5.15
C THR A 91 0.14 -14.42 6.51
N ARG A 92 -0.50 -15.29 7.28
CA ARG A 92 -0.90 -15.04 8.67
C ARG A 92 -0.36 -16.13 9.60
N GLY A 93 -0.32 -15.82 10.89
CA GLY A 93 -0.06 -16.81 11.92
C GLY A 93 -1.23 -17.79 12.05
N GLY A 94 -0.92 -18.95 12.62
CA GLY A 94 -1.92 -19.96 13.01
C GLY A 94 -2.66 -19.62 14.31
N ASP A 95 -2.47 -18.42 14.83
CA ASP A 95 -3.04 -17.92 16.08
C ASP A 95 -4.46 -17.34 15.92
N GLU A 96 -5.04 -16.96 17.06
CA GLU A 96 -6.37 -16.34 17.16
C GLU A 96 -6.46 -15.01 16.40
N TRP A 97 -5.36 -14.24 16.36
CA TRP A 97 -5.29 -12.97 15.66
C TRP A 97 -5.32 -13.14 14.15
N GLY A 98 -4.66 -14.19 13.64
CA GLY A 98 -4.72 -14.58 12.25
C GLY A 98 -6.13 -15.02 11.85
N ALA A 99 -6.80 -15.80 12.70
CA ALA A 99 -8.19 -16.20 12.49
C ALA A 99 -9.14 -14.99 12.49
N MET A 100 -8.98 -14.06 13.44
CA MET A 100 -9.74 -12.82 13.52
C MET A 100 -9.55 -11.97 12.25
N TYR A 101 -8.30 -11.77 11.83
CA TYR A 101 -7.95 -11.03 10.62
C TYR A 101 -8.63 -11.62 9.37
N ALA A 102 -8.50 -12.93 9.15
CA ALA A 102 -9.09 -13.59 7.99
C ALA A 102 -10.62 -13.49 8.00
N GLY A 103 -11.25 -13.74 9.16
CA GLY A 103 -12.70 -13.62 9.31
C GLY A 103 -13.21 -12.19 9.10
N ALA A 104 -12.47 -11.18 9.55
CA ALA A 104 -12.82 -9.78 9.31
C ALA A 104 -12.76 -9.39 7.83
N MET A 105 -11.75 -9.88 7.10
CA MET A 105 -11.64 -9.67 5.65
C MET A 105 -12.75 -10.39 4.89
N GLN A 106 -13.08 -11.64 5.27
CA GLN A 106 -14.20 -12.39 4.69
C GLN A 106 -15.55 -11.70 4.90
N ARG A 107 -15.83 -11.21 6.12
CA ARG A 107 -17.05 -10.45 6.42
C ARG A 107 -17.17 -9.17 5.59
N ALA A 108 -16.04 -8.62 5.16
CA ALA A 108 -15.98 -7.46 4.28
C ALA A 108 -16.10 -7.81 2.78
N GLY A 109 -16.38 -9.07 2.43
CA GLY A 109 -16.53 -9.53 1.04
C GLY A 109 -15.20 -9.80 0.33
N VAL A 110 -14.08 -9.87 1.05
CA VAL A 110 -12.76 -10.17 0.47
C VAL A 110 -12.52 -11.69 0.49
N ASN A 111 -12.15 -12.27 -0.66
CA ASN A 111 -11.74 -13.67 -0.74
C ASN A 111 -10.36 -13.84 -0.07
N THR A 112 -10.26 -14.70 0.94
CA THR A 112 -9.04 -14.97 1.69
C THR A 112 -8.45 -16.37 1.46
N GLU A 113 -8.91 -17.13 0.46
CA GLU A 113 -8.43 -18.50 0.16
C GLU A 113 -6.92 -18.54 -0.15
N ARG A 114 -6.36 -17.41 -0.61
CA ARG A 114 -4.91 -17.25 -0.89
C ARG A 114 -4.13 -16.65 0.28
N VAL A 115 -4.74 -16.50 1.45
CA VAL A 115 -4.06 -16.13 2.69
C VAL A 115 -3.52 -17.39 3.34
N ARG A 116 -2.21 -17.60 3.21
CA ARG A 116 -1.48 -18.76 3.74
C ARG A 116 -1.39 -18.69 5.26
N VAL A 117 -1.35 -19.86 5.91
CA VAL A 117 -1.25 -19.98 7.36
C VAL A 117 0.09 -20.60 7.74
N LEU A 118 0.87 -19.90 8.56
CA LEU A 118 2.06 -20.48 9.19
C LEU A 118 1.68 -21.02 10.58
N GLN A 119 1.63 -22.34 10.71
CA GLN A 119 1.38 -22.98 12.00
C GLN A 119 2.51 -22.66 12.98
N GLY A 120 2.14 -22.30 14.22
CA GLY A 120 3.08 -21.85 15.25
C GLY A 120 3.62 -20.42 15.07
N GLY A 121 3.31 -19.74 13.97
CA GLY A 121 3.67 -18.34 13.75
C GLY A 121 2.71 -17.36 14.41
N SER A 122 3.22 -16.19 14.83
CA SER A 122 2.43 -15.13 15.45
C SER A 122 2.01 -14.08 14.41
N THR A 123 0.70 -13.82 14.28
CA THR A 123 0.20 -12.79 13.37
C THR A 123 0.70 -11.41 13.80
N GLY A 124 1.03 -10.54 12.83
CA GLY A 124 1.47 -9.18 13.12
C GLY A 124 0.42 -8.41 13.90
N ARG A 125 0.88 -7.56 14.83
CA ARG A 125 0.00 -6.74 15.68
C ARG A 125 0.59 -5.36 15.86
N SER A 126 -0.26 -4.33 15.82
CA SER A 126 0.13 -2.94 16.02
C SER A 126 -0.69 -2.32 17.13
N ALA A 127 -0.04 -1.85 18.20
CA ALA A 127 -0.68 -0.94 19.15
C ALA A 127 -0.69 0.45 18.53
N ILE A 128 -1.88 1.00 18.30
CA ILE A 128 -2.11 2.32 17.73
C ILE A 128 -2.68 3.20 18.84
N LEU A 129 -1.82 4.07 19.36
CA LEU A 129 -2.18 5.05 20.39
C LEU A 129 -2.62 6.34 19.70
N THR A 130 -3.88 6.72 19.92
CA THR A 130 -4.44 7.97 19.38
C THR A 130 -4.50 9.03 20.47
N CYS A 131 -3.90 10.19 20.21
CA CYS A 131 -3.89 11.33 21.14
C CYS A 131 -3.84 12.62 20.32
N GLU A 132 -4.71 13.58 20.62
CA GLU A 132 -4.71 14.91 19.98
C GLU A 132 -4.72 14.87 18.43
N GLY A 133 -5.41 13.89 17.83
CA GLY A 133 -5.50 13.73 16.38
C GLY A 133 -4.31 13.00 15.73
N GLU A 134 -3.25 12.76 16.49
CA GLU A 134 -2.06 12.03 16.04
C GLU A 134 -2.14 10.54 16.40
N ARG A 135 -1.39 9.72 15.63
CA ARG A 135 -1.31 8.27 15.83
C ARG A 135 0.14 7.85 16.03
N THR A 136 0.40 7.18 17.14
CA THR A 136 1.69 6.55 17.44
C THR A 136 1.53 5.04 17.37
N MET A 137 2.30 4.39 16.50
CA MET A 137 2.20 2.95 16.25
C MET A 137 3.44 2.21 16.78
N ARG A 138 3.20 1.11 17.49
CA ARG A 138 4.21 0.13 17.89
C ARG A 138 3.82 -1.21 17.31
N THR A 139 4.56 -1.63 16.29
CA THR A 139 4.19 -2.77 15.44
C THR A 139 5.15 -3.93 15.63
N PHE A 140 4.62 -5.02 16.14
CA PHE A 140 5.28 -6.32 16.12
C PHE A 140 4.93 -7.05 14.83
N MET A 141 5.92 -7.67 14.19
CA MET A 141 5.65 -8.75 13.25
C MET A 141 6.69 -9.85 13.42
N ASP A 142 6.20 -11.07 13.36
CA ASP A 142 6.99 -12.27 13.30
C ASP A 142 7.69 -12.38 11.91
N PRO A 143 9.03 -12.43 11.84
CA PRO A 143 9.77 -12.61 10.59
C PRO A 143 9.47 -13.94 9.87
N GLY A 144 8.99 -14.96 10.59
CA GLY A 144 8.54 -16.23 10.04
C GLY A 144 7.24 -16.06 9.24
N VAL A 145 6.29 -15.29 9.79
CA VAL A 145 4.96 -15.01 9.20
C VAL A 145 5.08 -13.92 8.14
N THR A 146 5.63 -14.28 6.98
CA THR A 146 5.80 -13.37 5.85
C THR A 146 5.61 -14.09 4.53
N THR A 147 4.99 -13.42 3.56
CA THR A 147 4.90 -13.89 2.18
C THR A 147 6.26 -13.72 1.53
N ARG A 148 6.81 -14.81 0.99
CA ARG A 148 8.11 -14.80 0.30
C ARG A 148 7.92 -14.89 -1.20
N ALA A 149 8.88 -14.37 -1.96
CA ALA A 149 8.85 -14.39 -3.43
C ALA A 149 8.59 -15.81 -3.98
N GLY A 150 9.31 -16.82 -3.47
CA GLY A 150 9.15 -18.22 -3.89
C GLY A 150 7.83 -18.88 -3.50
N SER A 151 7.04 -18.25 -2.60
CA SER A 151 5.72 -18.75 -2.24
C SER A 151 4.61 -18.25 -3.17
N LEU A 152 4.86 -17.19 -3.95
CA LEU A 152 3.90 -16.68 -4.91
C LEU A 152 3.75 -17.61 -6.11
N ALA A 153 2.51 -17.87 -6.51
CA ALA A 153 2.16 -18.73 -7.63
C ALA A 153 1.27 -17.98 -8.64
N PRO A 154 1.24 -18.38 -9.92
CA PRO A 154 0.34 -17.78 -10.92
C PRO A 154 -1.14 -17.76 -10.49
N SER A 155 -1.56 -18.76 -9.71
CA SER A 155 -2.91 -18.84 -9.16
C SER A 155 -3.27 -17.73 -8.17
N ASP A 156 -2.29 -17.02 -7.61
CA ASP A 156 -2.50 -15.89 -6.70
C ASP A 156 -3.06 -14.65 -7.42
N VAL A 157 -2.88 -14.55 -8.74
CA VAL A 157 -3.38 -13.44 -9.58
C VAL A 157 -4.34 -13.91 -10.68
N ALA A 158 -4.57 -15.23 -10.79
CA ALA A 158 -5.42 -15.80 -11.83
C ALA A 158 -6.86 -15.24 -11.80
N GLY A 159 -7.37 -14.86 -12.97
CA GLY A 159 -8.71 -14.29 -13.13
C GLY A 159 -8.87 -12.87 -12.57
N CYS A 160 -7.79 -12.22 -12.11
CA CYS A 160 -7.81 -10.82 -11.72
C CYS A 160 -7.52 -9.93 -12.92
N SER A 161 -8.09 -8.74 -12.95
CA SER A 161 -7.77 -7.71 -13.95
C SER A 161 -6.68 -6.76 -13.46
N TRP A 162 -6.58 -6.61 -12.13
CA TRP A 162 -5.61 -5.76 -11.46
C TRP A 162 -4.92 -6.46 -10.30
N LEU A 163 -3.70 -6.05 -10.03
CA LEU A 163 -2.93 -6.38 -8.84
C LEU A 163 -2.55 -5.08 -8.12
N PHE A 164 -2.96 -4.95 -6.87
CA PHE A 164 -2.52 -3.89 -5.97
C PHE A 164 -1.36 -4.38 -5.11
N LEU A 165 -0.26 -3.63 -5.15
CA LEU A 165 0.95 -3.83 -4.36
C LEU A 165 1.22 -2.57 -3.54
N SER A 166 1.82 -2.76 -2.38
CA SER A 166 2.43 -1.68 -1.60
C SER A 166 3.94 -1.89 -1.55
N ALA A 167 4.73 -0.82 -1.53
CA ALA A 167 6.20 -0.86 -1.46
C ALA A 167 6.71 -1.55 -0.19
N TYR A 168 5.87 -1.74 0.84
CA TYR A 168 6.16 -2.65 1.94
C TYR A 168 6.50 -4.10 1.51
N CYS A 169 6.16 -4.50 0.27
CA CYS A 169 6.64 -5.75 -0.33
C CYS A 169 8.18 -5.86 -0.32
N LEU A 170 8.91 -4.74 -0.33
CA LEU A 170 10.38 -4.71 -0.32
C LEU A 170 10.98 -5.15 1.02
N TYR A 171 10.19 -5.25 2.08
CA TYR A 171 10.62 -5.90 3.33
C TYR A 171 10.80 -7.42 3.19
N SER A 172 10.17 -8.03 2.18
CA SER A 172 10.48 -9.41 1.79
C SER A 172 11.30 -9.39 0.51
N GLU A 173 12.52 -9.90 0.60
CA GLU A 173 13.45 -9.97 -0.53
C GLU A 173 12.80 -10.61 -1.76
N GLY A 174 12.96 -9.94 -2.91
CA GLY A 174 12.45 -10.38 -4.22
C GLY A 174 10.93 -10.39 -4.39
N LEU A 175 10.13 -10.07 -3.36
CA LEU A 175 8.67 -10.22 -3.43
C LEU A 175 8.03 -9.25 -4.43
N LEU A 176 8.42 -7.97 -4.37
CA LEU A 176 7.88 -6.94 -5.27
C LEU A 176 8.14 -7.27 -6.76
N PRO A 177 9.39 -7.50 -7.21
CA PRO A 177 9.64 -7.84 -8.62
C PRO A 177 8.96 -9.14 -9.04
N ARG A 178 8.91 -10.16 -8.16
CA ARG A 178 8.22 -11.41 -8.46
C ARG A 178 6.72 -11.23 -8.65
N ALA A 179 6.07 -10.40 -7.83
CA ALA A 179 4.66 -10.09 -7.96
C ALA A 179 4.34 -9.35 -9.26
N VAL A 180 5.18 -8.38 -9.64
CA VAL A 180 5.07 -7.65 -10.92
C VAL A 180 5.26 -8.60 -12.10
N GLN A 181 6.25 -9.49 -12.03
CA GLN A 181 6.48 -10.52 -13.05
C GLN A 181 5.24 -11.42 -13.24
N LEU A 182 4.69 -11.96 -12.16
CA LEU A 182 3.51 -12.82 -12.21
C LEU A 182 2.29 -12.09 -12.81
N ALA A 183 2.11 -10.82 -12.48
CA ALA A 183 1.06 -10.01 -13.05
C ALA A 183 1.23 -9.85 -14.56
N ASN A 184 2.44 -9.50 -15.02
CA ASN A 184 2.75 -9.36 -16.45
C ASN A 184 2.54 -10.66 -17.22
N GLU A 185 3.00 -11.80 -16.68
CA GLU A 185 2.82 -13.13 -17.28
C GLU A 185 1.34 -13.49 -17.42
N ALA A 186 0.49 -13.01 -16.51
CA ALA A 186 -0.96 -13.25 -16.50
C ALA A 186 -1.78 -12.16 -17.22
N GLY A 187 -1.14 -11.12 -17.79
CA GLY A 187 -1.84 -9.97 -18.40
C GLY A 187 -2.60 -9.09 -17.40
N VAL A 188 -2.23 -9.16 -16.11
CA VAL A 188 -2.82 -8.40 -15.00
C VAL A 188 -2.14 -7.05 -14.88
N LYS A 189 -2.93 -5.97 -14.75
CA LYS A 189 -2.38 -4.61 -14.61
C LYS A 189 -1.98 -4.34 -13.16
N VAL A 190 -0.87 -3.63 -12.95
CA VAL A 190 -0.33 -3.41 -11.59
C VAL A 190 -0.53 -1.96 -11.13
N VAL A 191 -1.03 -1.80 -9.91
CA VAL A 191 -0.97 -0.55 -9.14
C VAL A 191 0.02 -0.72 -7.99
N LEU A 192 0.98 0.20 -7.88
CA LEU A 192 1.97 0.23 -6.80
C LEU A 192 1.77 1.46 -5.91
N ASP A 193 1.41 1.24 -4.65
CA ASP A 193 1.48 2.25 -3.59
C ASP A 193 2.92 2.36 -3.08
N LEU A 194 3.50 3.55 -3.09
CA LEU A 194 4.87 3.81 -2.61
C LEU A 194 5.01 3.73 -1.07
N ALA A 195 3.91 3.49 -0.36
CA ALA A 195 3.84 3.27 1.08
C ALA A 195 4.21 4.51 1.91
N SER A 196 5.50 4.71 2.20
CA SER A 196 5.97 5.80 3.05
C SER A 196 7.30 6.38 2.58
N TYR A 197 7.59 7.60 3.02
CA TYR A 197 8.83 8.30 2.71
C TYR A 197 10.07 7.48 3.10
N GLU A 198 10.02 6.80 4.24
CA GLU A 198 11.11 5.97 4.75
C GLU A 198 11.37 4.76 3.84
N VAL A 199 10.31 4.09 3.37
CA VAL A 199 10.44 2.97 2.42
C VAL A 199 11.03 3.46 1.11
N VAL A 200 10.54 4.57 0.58
CA VAL A 200 11.06 5.15 -0.67
C VAL A 200 12.54 5.50 -0.53
N ARG A 201 12.94 6.15 0.56
CA ARG A 201 14.34 6.52 0.80
C ARG A 201 15.24 5.29 0.95
N THR A 202 14.80 4.30 1.71
CA THR A 202 15.60 3.10 2.01
C THR A 202 15.73 2.18 0.81
N TYR A 203 14.68 1.98 0.01
CA TYR A 203 14.64 1.02 -1.09
C TYR A 203 14.54 1.69 -2.47
N HIS A 204 15.11 2.87 -2.61
CA HIS A 204 14.96 3.68 -3.80
C HIS A 204 15.50 2.99 -5.06
N GLU A 205 16.65 2.33 -4.98
CA GLU A 205 17.25 1.61 -6.13
C GLU A 205 16.33 0.49 -6.59
N GLN A 206 15.82 -0.33 -5.67
CA GLN A 206 14.92 -1.43 -5.98
C GLN A 206 13.57 -0.93 -6.52
N LEU A 207 13.07 0.21 -6.03
CA LEU A 207 11.87 0.84 -6.57
C LEU A 207 12.10 1.33 -8.00
N LEU A 208 13.22 2.01 -8.26
CA LEU A 208 13.57 2.48 -9.60
C LEU A 208 13.71 1.31 -10.57
N GLU A 209 14.41 0.24 -10.18
CA GLU A 209 14.54 -0.97 -10.99
C GLU A 209 13.17 -1.56 -11.38
N VAL A 210 12.24 -1.67 -10.43
CA VAL A 210 10.89 -2.19 -10.70
C VAL A 210 10.09 -1.25 -11.61
N LEU A 211 10.23 0.06 -11.43
CA LEU A 211 9.51 1.06 -12.23
C LEU A 211 10.07 1.15 -13.66
N GLU A 212 11.38 1.17 -13.82
CA GLU A 212 12.06 1.24 -15.12
C GLU A 212 11.98 -0.08 -15.90
N GLY A 213 11.94 -1.21 -15.19
CA GLY A 213 11.72 -2.53 -15.77
C GLY A 213 10.34 -2.69 -16.44
N GLY A 214 9.40 -1.79 -16.13
CA GLY A 214 8.04 -1.80 -16.68
C GLY A 214 7.11 -2.82 -16.00
N GLY A 215 5.83 -2.77 -16.36
CA GLY A 215 4.79 -3.63 -15.80
C GLY A 215 3.98 -2.99 -14.66
N VAL A 216 4.51 -1.93 -14.04
CA VAL A 216 3.73 -1.07 -13.14
C VAL A 216 2.90 -0.08 -13.95
N HIS A 217 1.57 -0.20 -13.92
CA HIS A 217 0.69 0.63 -14.73
C HIS A 217 0.36 1.95 -14.06
N PHE A 218 0.14 1.91 -12.74
CA PHE A 218 -0.09 3.09 -11.92
C PHE A 218 0.77 3.09 -10.66
N CYS A 219 1.22 4.27 -10.26
CA CYS A 219 1.81 4.49 -8.94
C CYS A 219 0.94 5.44 -8.11
N VAL A 220 0.75 5.09 -6.84
CA VAL A 220 0.06 5.91 -5.84
C VAL A 220 1.09 6.35 -4.81
N CYS A 221 1.07 7.63 -4.43
CA CYS A 221 1.92 8.17 -3.38
C CYS A 221 1.25 9.35 -2.69
N ASN A 222 1.65 9.60 -1.44
CA ASN A 222 1.32 10.84 -0.73
C ASN A 222 2.39 11.92 -0.99
N GLU A 223 2.12 13.17 -0.61
CA GLU A 223 3.00 14.31 -0.89
C GLU A 223 4.42 14.10 -0.33
N THR A 224 4.54 13.68 0.93
CA THR A 224 5.84 13.42 1.56
C THR A 224 6.65 12.32 0.85
N SER A 225 6.01 11.23 0.43
CA SER A 225 6.68 10.13 -0.29
C SER A 225 7.01 10.52 -1.73
N SER A 226 6.20 11.38 -2.35
CA SER A 226 6.49 11.99 -3.65
C SER A 226 7.74 12.86 -3.56
N ASP A 227 7.84 13.71 -2.54
CA ASP A 227 9.04 14.55 -2.32
C ASP A 227 10.28 13.71 -2.06
N GLY A 228 10.14 12.61 -1.30
CA GLY A 228 11.21 11.63 -1.13
C GLY A 228 11.64 10.99 -2.44
N ALA A 229 10.71 10.53 -3.26
CA ALA A 229 11.02 9.95 -4.56
C ALA A 229 11.73 10.96 -5.48
N GLN A 230 11.30 12.23 -5.48
CA GLN A 230 11.94 13.29 -6.25
C GLN A 230 13.33 13.65 -5.73
N ALA A 231 13.48 13.81 -4.42
CA ALA A 231 14.76 14.13 -3.79
C ALA A 231 15.81 13.04 -4.02
N VAL A 232 15.36 11.78 -4.08
CA VAL A 232 16.23 10.66 -4.43
C VAL A 232 16.56 10.66 -5.92
N ALA A 233 15.56 10.80 -6.80
CA ALA A 233 15.78 10.87 -8.26
C ALA A 233 16.73 12.01 -8.67
N ALA A 234 16.73 13.14 -7.95
CA ALA A 234 17.62 14.28 -8.19
C ALA A 234 19.07 14.04 -7.73
N LYS A 235 19.32 13.06 -6.86
CA LYS A 235 20.65 12.73 -6.32
C LYS A 235 21.35 11.61 -7.06
N THR A 236 20.62 10.84 -7.88
CA THR A 236 21.20 9.79 -8.72
C THR A 236 21.82 10.44 -9.97
N PRO A 237 23.15 10.35 -10.19
CA PRO A 237 23.76 10.86 -11.41
C PRO A 237 23.24 10.09 -12.63
N PRO A 238 23.13 10.71 -13.82
CA PRO A 238 22.73 10.00 -15.02
C PRO A 238 23.78 8.92 -15.33
N HIS A 239 23.41 7.65 -15.20
CA HIS A 239 24.25 6.55 -15.65
C HIS A 239 24.29 6.54 -17.18
N SER A 240 25.42 6.93 -17.76
CA SER A 240 25.74 6.66 -19.17
C SER A 240 26.00 5.17 -19.36
N PRO A 241 25.27 4.44 -20.22
CA PRO A 241 25.56 3.04 -20.47
C PRO A 241 26.91 2.88 -21.19
N PRO A 242 27.66 1.78 -20.94
CA PRO A 242 28.90 1.50 -21.67
C PRO A 242 28.61 1.28 -23.16
N ALA A 243 29.44 1.91 -24.01
CA ALA A 243 29.31 1.90 -25.46
C ALA A 243 29.66 0.51 -26.05
N SER A 244 28.73 -0.44 -26.02
CA SER A 244 28.74 -1.62 -26.92
C SER A 244 27.42 -2.41 -27.03
N GLN A 245 26.30 -1.93 -26.49
CA GLN A 245 24.99 -2.58 -26.71
C GLN A 245 23.95 -1.59 -27.26
N SER A 246 24.09 -1.23 -28.53
CA SER A 246 23.04 -0.51 -29.27
C SER A 246 21.95 -1.47 -29.73
N ARG A 247 21.00 -1.81 -28.85
CA ARG A 247 19.66 -2.25 -29.26
C ARG A 247 18.62 -1.62 -28.34
N ALA A 248 17.91 -0.63 -28.88
CA ALA A 248 16.56 -0.19 -28.51
C ALA A 248 16.10 -0.41 -27.05
N HIS A 249 16.78 0.22 -26.09
CA HIS A 249 16.21 0.48 -24.78
C HIS A 249 15.84 1.96 -24.72
N GLY A 250 14.55 2.25 -24.90
CA GLY A 250 14.01 3.59 -24.68
C GLY A 250 14.18 3.94 -23.20
N LEU A 251 15.01 4.93 -22.92
CA LEU A 251 15.20 5.52 -21.60
C LEU A 251 13.82 5.99 -21.09
N ALA A 252 13.23 5.26 -20.14
CA ALA A 252 11.96 5.63 -19.54
C ALA A 252 12.22 6.76 -18.54
N HIS A 253 12.08 8.01 -18.98
CA HIS A 253 12.06 9.14 -18.05
C HIS A 253 10.86 9.00 -17.10
N VAL A 254 11.11 8.59 -15.86
CA VAL A 254 10.13 8.60 -14.78
C VAL A 254 9.85 10.05 -14.41
N ARG A 255 8.89 10.69 -15.08
CA ARG A 255 8.36 12.00 -14.67
C ARG A 255 7.36 11.80 -13.52
N LEU A 256 7.82 11.97 -12.28
CA LEU A 256 6.92 12.29 -11.17
C LEU A 256 6.33 13.70 -11.42
N LEU A 257 5.06 13.76 -11.83
CA LEU A 257 4.34 15.04 -11.92
C LEU A 257 3.91 15.47 -10.51
N ALA A 258 4.70 16.34 -9.87
CA ALA A 258 4.19 17.22 -8.83
C ALA A 258 3.43 18.38 -9.48
N ALA A 259 2.14 18.50 -9.17
CA ALA A 259 1.42 19.75 -9.40
C ALA A 259 1.85 20.74 -8.31
N ALA A 260 2.87 21.55 -8.60
CA ALA A 260 3.22 22.71 -7.80
C ALA A 260 2.03 23.69 -7.80
N SER A 261 1.60 24.09 -6.61
CA SER A 261 0.52 25.04 -6.37
C SER A 261 0.92 26.43 -6.91
N SER A 262 0.20 26.95 -7.91
CA SER A 262 0.10 28.38 -8.12
C SER A 262 -1.23 28.87 -7.55
N ARG A 263 -1.14 29.86 -6.66
CA ARG A 263 -2.26 30.55 -6.02
C ARG A 263 -3.27 31.00 -7.08
N VAL A 264 -4.56 30.75 -6.86
CA VAL A 264 -5.66 31.44 -7.54
C VAL A 264 -6.59 32.03 -6.45
N PRO A 265 -6.85 33.35 -6.47
CA PRO A 265 -7.60 34.03 -5.42
C PRO A 265 -9.10 33.71 -5.47
N SER A 266 -9.76 34.02 -4.35
CA SER A 266 -11.17 33.80 -4.09
C SER A 266 -12.09 34.46 -5.13
N SER A 267 -12.96 33.67 -5.76
CA SER A 267 -14.37 34.01 -5.98
C SER A 267 -15.11 32.81 -6.58
N ALA A 268 -16.33 32.60 -6.10
CA ALA A 268 -17.19 31.49 -6.43
C ALA A 268 -17.65 31.53 -7.90
N SER A 269 -17.48 30.44 -8.63
CA SER A 269 -18.37 30.06 -9.74
C SER A 269 -18.24 28.57 -10.09
N ARG A 270 -19.28 28.04 -10.73
CA ARG A 270 -19.74 26.64 -10.76
C ARG A 270 -18.72 25.66 -11.36
N LEU A 271 -18.69 24.47 -10.74
CA LEU A 271 -18.01 23.26 -11.22
C LEU A 271 -18.43 22.90 -12.66
N ARG A 272 -17.43 22.70 -13.53
CA ARG A 272 -17.47 21.73 -14.64
C ARG A 272 -16.28 20.79 -14.48
N PRO A 273 -16.41 19.49 -14.80
CA PRO A 273 -15.27 18.58 -14.78
C PRO A 273 -14.29 19.00 -15.88
N ALA A 274 -13.04 19.26 -15.51
CA ALA A 274 -11.98 19.47 -16.47
C ALA A 274 -11.68 18.12 -17.15
N SER A 275 -11.85 18.10 -18.47
CA SER A 275 -11.47 16.99 -19.34
C SER A 275 -9.96 16.72 -19.24
N THR A 276 -9.56 15.57 -18.72
CA THR A 276 -8.20 15.05 -18.88
C THR A 276 -8.09 14.42 -20.27
N HIS A 277 -7.35 15.07 -21.17
CA HIS A 277 -6.94 14.47 -22.43
C HIS A 277 -6.04 13.25 -22.13
N LEU A 278 -6.54 12.05 -22.45
CA LEU A 278 -5.74 10.84 -22.56
C LEU A 278 -5.02 10.85 -23.91
N GLU A 279 -3.71 11.09 -23.92
CA GLU A 279 -2.88 10.66 -25.05
C GLU A 279 -2.47 9.19 -24.84
N ALA A 280 -2.83 8.35 -25.81
CA ALA A 280 -2.43 6.96 -25.89
C ALA A 280 -1.14 6.88 -26.73
N GLY A 281 0.01 6.74 -26.06
CA GLY A 281 1.28 6.55 -26.76
C GLY A 281 2.49 6.58 -25.83
N GLY A 282 2.87 5.42 -25.29
CA GLY A 282 4.14 5.24 -24.57
C GLY A 282 4.05 4.27 -23.39
N LYS A 283 5.06 3.40 -23.25
CA LYS A 283 5.27 2.50 -22.08
C LYS A 283 5.74 3.30 -20.84
N ALA A 284 5.11 4.44 -20.55
CA ALA A 284 5.45 5.26 -19.41
C ALA A 284 4.47 4.96 -18.26
N ASN A 285 4.99 4.70 -17.07
CA ASN A 285 4.18 4.50 -15.86
C ASN A 285 3.39 5.79 -15.57
N LYS A 286 2.09 5.65 -15.27
CA LYS A 286 1.23 6.80 -14.95
C LYS A 286 1.21 7.02 -13.45
N PHE A 287 1.50 8.24 -13.00
CA PHE A 287 1.46 8.59 -11.58
C PHE A 287 0.11 9.21 -11.22
N VAL A 288 -0.48 8.76 -10.10
CA VAL A 288 -1.71 9.32 -9.53
C VAL A 288 -1.39 9.83 -8.13
N ASN A 289 -1.47 11.14 -7.94
CA ASN A 289 -1.36 11.75 -6.61
C ASN A 289 -2.72 11.70 -5.92
N VAL A 290 -2.80 11.02 -4.78
CA VAL A 290 -4.04 10.90 -3.99
C VAL A 290 -3.92 11.81 -2.79
N ARG A 291 -4.64 12.95 -2.82
CA ARG A 291 -4.78 13.83 -1.65
C ARG A 291 -5.82 13.29 -0.69
N TYR A 292 -5.40 12.96 0.53
CA TYR A 292 -6.32 12.76 1.64
C TYR A 292 -6.72 14.14 2.18
N ARG A 293 -8.01 14.46 2.20
CA ARG A 293 -8.50 15.56 3.04
C ARG A 293 -8.38 15.09 4.49
N THR A 294 -7.44 15.63 5.24
CA THR A 294 -7.61 15.70 6.69
C THR A 294 -8.69 16.74 6.93
N SER A 295 -9.87 16.32 7.39
CA SER A 295 -10.85 17.26 7.93
C SER A 295 -10.25 17.81 9.23
N SER A 296 -9.68 19.01 9.17
CA SER A 296 -9.56 19.85 10.36
C SER A 296 -10.98 20.06 10.88
N PHE A 297 -11.24 19.59 12.10
CA PHE A 297 -12.37 20.09 12.89
C PHE A 297 -12.04 21.55 13.22
N ASP A 298 -12.48 22.48 12.37
CA ASP A 298 -12.59 23.86 12.78
C ASP A 298 -13.68 23.91 13.87
N GLN A 299 -13.29 24.44 15.03
CA GLN A 299 -14.21 24.91 16.04
C GLN A 299 -15.20 25.86 15.37
N ALA A 300 -16.47 25.49 15.36
CA ALA A 300 -17.53 26.43 15.07
C ALA A 300 -17.78 27.25 16.33
N ASP A 301 -17.57 28.56 16.23
CA ASP A 301 -18.09 29.56 17.15
C ASP A 301 -19.56 29.30 17.47
N SER A 302 -19.87 29.14 18.75
CA SER A 302 -21.14 29.45 19.43
C SER A 302 -20.91 29.46 20.94
#